data_AF-A0A920L3G6-F1
#
_entry.id   AF-A0A920L3G6-F1
#
_cell.length_a   1.000
_cell.length_b   1.000
_cell.length_c   1.000
_cell.angle_alpha   90.00
_cell.angle_beta   90.00
_cell.angle_gamma   90.00
#
_symmetry.space_group_name_H-M   'P 1'
#
loop_
_entity.id
_entity.type
_entity.pdbx_description
1 polymer ?
#
loop_
_entity_poly.entity_id
_entity_poly.type
_entity_poly.pdbx_seq_one_letter_code
_entity_poly.pdbx_strand_id
1 'polypeptide(L)' 'MKKRLGANAVPIQLAIGAEDEFKGVIDLVKMKAIYWNGDDMGTTFQKKISLKILYRLLKSGEKL' A
#
# COMPACT_ATOMS: atom_id res chain seq x y z
N MET A 1 13.85 2.23 10.77
CA MET A 1 13.96 0.97 11.55
C MET A 1 15.38 0.42 11.52
N LYS A 2 15.86 -0.15 10.41
CA LYS A 2 17.17 -0.80 10.31
C LYS A 2 18.36 0.03 10.84
N LYS A 3 18.51 1.28 10.38
CA LYS A 3 19.65 2.14 10.77
C LYS A 3 19.59 2.66 12.23
N ARG A 4 18.40 2.77 12.82
CA ARG A 4 18.22 3.35 14.16
C ARG A 4 18.05 2.29 15.26
N LEU A 5 17.36 1.19 14.95
CA LEU A 5 16.95 0.16 15.91
C LEU A 5 17.49 -1.24 15.56
N GLY A 6 18.29 -1.38 14.49
CA GLY A 6 18.83 -2.68 14.05
C GLY A 6 17.79 -3.68 13.51
N ALA A 7 16.50 -3.37 13.58
CA ALA A 7 15.43 -4.28 13.19
C ALA A 7 15.28 -4.42 11.66
N ASN A 8 15.09 -5.67 11.21
CA ASN A 8 14.68 -5.98 9.84
C ASN A 8 13.15 -5.83 9.68
N ALA A 9 12.68 -4.60 9.52
CA ALA A 9 11.27 -4.33 9.34
C ALA A 9 10.82 -4.75 7.94
N VAL A 10 9.88 -5.70 7.87
CA VAL A 10 9.24 -6.14 6.63
C VAL A 10 7.90 -5.43 6.49
N PRO A 11 7.70 -4.60 5.45
CA PRO A 11 6.44 -3.89 5.26
C PRO A 11 5.33 -4.88 4.86
N ILE A 12 4.21 -4.85 5.60
CA ILE A 12 3.01 -5.65 5.30
C ILE A 12 1.92 -4.85 4.57
N GLN A 13 2.06 -3.52 4.56
CA GLN A 13 1.15 -2.58 3.93
C GLN A 13 1.95 -1.53 3.16
N LEU A 14 1.42 -1.09 2.02
CA LEU A 14 1.99 -0.02 1.21
C LEU A 14 0.96 1.09 1.01
N ALA A 15 1.36 2.35 1.20
CA ALA A 15 0.47 3.49 0.92
C ALA A 15 0.25 3.67 -0.58
N ILE A 16 -0.96 4.09 -0.95
CA ILE A 16 -1.32 4.53 -2.29
C ILE A 16 -1.37 6.06 -2.28
N GLY A 17 -0.38 6.69 -2.90
CA GLY A 17 -0.16 8.14 -2.82
C GLY A 17 0.67 8.55 -1.61
N ALA A 18 0.90 9.85 -1.47
CA ALA A 18 1.60 10.46 -0.35
C ALA A 18 0.98 11.83 -0.06
N GLU A 19 1.09 12.28 1.19
CA GLU A 19 0.62 13.61 1.62
C GLU A 19 -0.85 13.84 1.21
N ASP A 20 -1.15 14.97 0.56
CA ASP A 20 -2.50 15.36 0.14
C ASP A 20 -3.07 14.44 -0.97
N GLU A 21 -2.21 13.65 -1.63
CA GLU A 21 -2.63 12.66 -2.62
C GLU A 21 -2.83 11.26 -2.02
N PHE A 22 -2.75 11.11 -0.70
CA PHE A 22 -3.02 9.83 -0.04
C PHE A 22 -4.46 9.39 -0.26
N LYS A 23 -4.63 8.19 -0.84
CA LYS A 23 -5.94 7.66 -1.26
C LYS A 23 -6.26 6.31 -0.65
N GLY A 24 -5.29 5.63 -0.04
CA GLY A 24 -5.45 4.22 0.27
C GLY A 24 -4.22 3.51 0.79
N VAL A 25 -4.40 2.24 1.13
CA VAL A 25 -3.32 1.29 1.40
C VAL A 25 -3.54 -0.02 0.63
N ILE A 26 -2.45 -0.68 0.28
CA ILE A 26 -2.42 -2.04 -0.25
C ILE A 26 -2.03 -2.96 0.90
N ASP A 27 -2.92 -3.89 1.23
CA ASP A 27 -2.65 -4.99 2.15
C ASP A 27 -2.00 -6.14 1.37
N LEU A 28 -0.74 -6.44 1.69
CA LEU A 28 0.05 -7.49 1.03
C LEU A 28 -0.26 -8.90 1.58
N VAL A 29 -0.93 -9.01 2.73
CA VAL A 29 -1.34 -10.29 3.31
C VAL A 29 -2.65 -10.76 2.67
N LYS A 30 -3.64 -9.86 2.60
CA LYS A 30 -4.96 -10.13 2.01
C LYS A 30 -5.03 -9.89 0.51
N MET A 31 -3.96 -9.36 -0.08
CA MET A 31 -3.84 -9.03 -1.51
C MET A 31 -4.95 -8.11 -2.00
N LYS A 32 -5.24 -7.06 -1.23
CA LYS A 32 -6.34 -6.12 -1.50
C LYS A 32 -5.88 -4.68 -1.37
N ALA A 33 -6.27 -3.85 -2.33
CA ALA A 33 -6.20 -2.40 -2.17
C ALA A 33 -7.46 -1.92 -1.44
N ILE A 34 -7.25 -1.09 -0.42
CA ILE A 34 -8.27 -0.42 0.37
C ILE A 34 -8.15 1.07 0.02
N TYR A 35 -9.21 1.63 -0.56
CA TYR A 35 -9.33 3.05 -0.83
C TYR A 35 -10.33 3.65 0.13
N TRP A 36 -10.05 4.83 0.66
CA TRP A 36 -11.00 5.62 1.44
C TRP A 36 -11.54 6.73 0.55
N ASN A 37 -12.86 6.93 0.56
CA ASN A 37 -13.45 8.10 -0.05
C ASN A 37 -13.28 9.30 0.89
N GLY A 38 -12.71 10.40 0.40
CA GLY A 38 -12.58 11.64 1.17
C GLY A 38 -13.93 12.28 1.48
N ASP A 39 -14.93 12.02 0.62
CA ASP A 39 -16.27 12.62 0.72
C ASP A 39 -17.13 12.07 1.86
N ASP A 40 -16.77 10.94 2.47
CA ASP A 40 -17.55 10.30 3.55
C ASP A 40 -16.73 9.99 4.82
N MET A 41 -15.60 10.70 5.01
CA MET A 41 -14.66 10.47 6.11
C MET A 41 -14.17 9.00 6.21
N GLY A 42 -14.09 8.30 5.07
CA GLY A 42 -13.59 6.92 5.02
C GLY A 42 -14.59 5.85 5.46
N THR A 43 -15.89 6.16 5.43
CA THR A 43 -16.97 5.23 5.81
C THR A 43 -17.16 4.13 4.76
N THR A 44 -16.93 4.42 3.48
CA THR A 44 -16.94 3.43 2.41
C THR A 44 -15.53 3.08 1.94
N PHE A 45 -15.28 1.77 1.81
CA PHE A 45 -14.05 1.24 1.24
C PHE A 45 -14.35 0.34 0.04
N GLN A 46 -13.66 0.56 -1.07
CA GLN A 46 -13.70 -0.36 -2.21
C GLN A 46 -12.51 -1.32 -2.15
N LYS A 47 -12.80 -2.63 -2.06
CA LYS A 47 -11.80 -3.70 -2.19
C LYS A 47 -11.66 -4.07 -3.66
N LYS A 48 -10.57 -3.64 -4.32
CA LYS A 48 -10.17 -4.16 -5.63
C LYS A 48 -9.02 -5.15 -5.47
N ILE A 49 -9.21 -6.36 -5.99
CA ILE A 49 -8.10 -7.29 -6.27
C ILE A 49 -7.53 -6.82 -7.61
N SER A 50 -6.34 -6.21 -7.59
CA SER A 50 -5.68 -5.78 -8.82
C SER A 50 -4.36 -6.52 -9.00
N LEU A 51 -4.39 -7.57 -9.82
CA LEU A 51 -3.19 -8.29 -10.28
C LEU A 51 -2.15 -7.34 -10.91
N LYS A 52 -2.62 -6.21 -11.47
CA LYS A 52 -1.79 -5.18 -12.10
C LYS A 52 -0.89 -4.45 -11.11
N ILE A 53 -1.31 -4.32 -9.84
CA ILE A 53 -0.51 -3.69 -8.78
C ILE A 53 0.64 -4.62 -8.36
N LEU A 54 0.35 -5.91 -8.19
CA LEU A 54 1.37 -6.92 -7.87
C LEU A 54 2.46 -6.97 -8.94
N TYR A 55 2.07 -6.97 -10.22
CA TYR A 55 3.02 -6.95 -11.33
C TYR A 55 3.94 -5.72 -11.29
N ARG A 56 3.40 -4.54 -10.97
CA ARG A 56 4.19 -3.30 -10.85
C ARG A 56 5.16 -3.35 -9.67
N LEU A 57 4.74 -3.89 -8.52
CA LEU A 57 5.60 -4.03 -7.34
C LEU A 57 6.76 -5.00 -7.58
N LEU A 58 6.49 -6.16 -8.18
CA LEU A 58 7.52 -7.13 -8.55
C LEU A 58 8.53 -6.55 -9.55
N LYS A 59 8.05 -5.76 -10.52
CA LYS A 59 8.92 -5.10 -11.52
C LYS A 59 9.70 -3.90 -11.00
N SER A 60 9.22 -3.22 -9.96
CA SER A 60 9.99 -2.14 -9.31
C SER A 60 11.14 -2.64 -8.44
N GLY A 61 11.09 -3.90 -7.99
CA GLY A 61 12.13 -4.52 -7.16
C GLY A 61 13.40 -4.94 -7.92
N GLU A 62 13.40 -4.98 -9.25
CA GLU A 62 14.58 -5.31 -10.07
C GLU A 62 15.54 -4.11 -10.28
N LYS A 63 15.25 -2.94 -9.69
CA LYS A 63 16.06 -1.71 -9.84
C LYS A 63 16.64 -1.15 -8.53
N LEU A 64 16.81 -1.98 -7.51
CA LEU A 64 17.57 -1.65 -6.30
C LEU A 64 18.89 -2.40 -6.25
#